data_AF-H6BDC8-F1
#
_entry.id   AF-H6BDC8-F1
#
_cell.length_a   1.000
_cell.length_b   1.000
_cell.length_c   1.000
_cell.angle_alpha   90.00
_cell.angle_beta   90.00
_cell.angle_gamma   90.00
#
_symmetry.space_group_name_H-M   'P 1'
#
loop_
_entity.id
_entity.type
_entity.pdbx_description
1 polymer ?
#
loop_
_entity_poly.entity_id
_entity_poly.type
_entity_poly.pdbx_seq_one_letter_code
_entity_poly.pdbx_strand_id
1 'polypeptide(L)'
;TVRDGGTIALDWLLASECEVPDDGSSDGTVPDDDSTPIVIVVPGLTSDSTAAYVRHLVFSMASEGWNVVVGNHRGLGGISITSDCFYNGGWTEDIREVVNYLHQKYPEAPLFAVGASLGANILVKYLGEEGENTPVTGAASICSPWDLLVTSRFISRTLV
;
A
#
# COMPACT_ATOMS: atom_id res chain seq x y z
N THR A 1 -3.91 -5.39 -12.84
CA THR A 1 -3.12 -6.56 -13.29
C THR A 1 -1.73 -6.09 -13.60
N VAL A 2 -0.71 -6.87 -13.20
CA VAL A 2 0.70 -6.55 -13.40
C VAL A 2 1.30 -7.36 -14.56
N ARG A 3 2.55 -7.07 -14.94
CA ARG A 3 3.18 -7.55 -16.19
C ARG A 3 3.18 -9.08 -16.37
N ASP A 4 3.26 -9.84 -15.29
CA ASP A 4 3.26 -11.32 -15.33
C ASP A 4 1.86 -11.95 -15.30
N GLY A 5 0.80 -11.13 -15.44
CA GLY A 5 -0.60 -11.58 -15.35
C GLY A 5 -1.15 -11.64 -13.91
N GLY A 6 -0.34 -11.35 -12.91
CA GLY A 6 -0.76 -11.27 -11.51
C GLY A 6 -1.78 -10.17 -11.26
N THR A 7 -2.67 -10.39 -10.30
CA THR A 7 -3.64 -9.40 -9.85
C THR A 7 -3.31 -8.94 -8.42
N ILE A 8 -3.53 -7.67 -8.18
CA ILE A 8 -3.36 -6.98 -6.90
C ILE A 8 -4.70 -6.32 -6.61
N ALA A 9 -5.27 -6.59 -5.44
CA ALA A 9 -6.50 -5.94 -4.99
C ALA A 9 -6.16 -4.58 -4.38
N LEU A 10 -6.82 -3.53 -4.86
CA LEU A 10 -6.72 -2.17 -4.34
C LEU A 10 -8.02 -1.83 -3.61
N ASP A 11 -7.98 -1.81 -2.28
CA ASP A 11 -9.14 -1.44 -1.47
C ASP A 11 -9.03 0.03 -1.08
N TRP A 12 -10.08 0.80 -1.34
CA TRP A 12 -10.09 2.25 -1.17
C TRP A 12 -10.94 2.67 0.03
N LEU A 13 -10.52 3.76 0.66
CA LEU A 13 -11.37 4.62 1.48
C LEU A 13 -11.07 6.06 1.08
N LEU A 14 -12.08 6.75 0.56
CA LEU A 14 -11.94 8.14 0.13
C LEU A 14 -12.16 9.09 1.31
N ALA A 15 -11.51 10.26 1.25
CA ALA A 15 -11.73 11.30 2.25
C ALA A 15 -13.21 11.71 2.34
N SER A 16 -13.87 11.85 1.19
CA SER A 16 -15.28 12.21 1.07
C SER A 16 -16.23 11.18 1.71
N GLU A 17 -15.85 9.91 1.79
CA GLU A 17 -16.64 8.86 2.44
C GLU A 17 -16.60 8.95 3.98
N CYS A 18 -15.65 9.71 4.53
CA CYS A 18 -15.56 10.00 5.96
C CYS A 18 -16.30 11.30 6.34
N GLU A 19 -16.66 12.12 5.37
CA GLU A 19 -17.46 13.33 5.58
C GLU A 19 -18.94 12.97 5.77
N VAL A 20 -19.69 13.83 6.48
CA VAL A 20 -21.14 13.62 6.71
C VAL A 20 -21.85 13.61 5.36
N PRO A 21 -22.82 12.71 5.09
CA PRO A 21 -23.42 12.62 3.77
C PRO A 21 -24.10 13.94 3.41
N ASP A 22 -23.55 14.67 2.45
CA ASP A 22 -24.34 15.62 1.69
C ASP A 22 -25.29 14.79 0.80
N ASP A 23 -26.49 15.29 0.54
CA ASP A 23 -27.60 14.55 -0.09
C ASP A 23 -27.36 14.08 -1.55
N GLY A 24 -26.13 14.26 -2.06
CA GLY A 24 -25.65 13.82 -3.36
C GLY A 24 -24.77 12.57 -3.25
N SER A 25 -25.30 11.45 -3.74
CA SER A 25 -24.55 10.23 -4.05
C SER A 25 -23.30 10.52 -4.90
N SER A 26 -22.14 10.70 -4.28
CA SER A 26 -20.84 10.66 -4.98
C SER A 26 -20.52 9.22 -5.35
N ASP A 27 -20.28 8.95 -6.63
CA ASP A 27 -20.09 7.61 -7.23
C ASP A 27 -18.74 6.95 -6.87
N GLY A 28 -18.29 7.04 -5.61
CA GLY A 28 -17.11 6.34 -5.07
C GLY A 28 -15.82 6.48 -5.88
N THR A 29 -15.72 7.50 -6.72
CA THR A 29 -14.67 7.66 -7.73
C THR A 29 -13.96 8.97 -7.50
N VAL A 30 -12.63 8.90 -7.48
CA VAL A 30 -11.75 10.07 -7.44
C VAL A 30 -11.72 10.67 -8.86
N PRO A 31 -12.09 11.95 -9.05
CA PRO A 31 -11.93 12.62 -10.33
C PRO A 31 -10.46 12.65 -10.77
N ASP A 32 -10.20 12.60 -12.08
CA ASP A 32 -8.84 12.57 -12.63
C ASP A 32 -8.05 13.88 -12.34
N ASP A 33 -8.76 15.00 -12.10
CA ASP A 33 -8.21 16.31 -11.76
C ASP A 33 -8.19 16.61 -10.25
N ASP A 34 -8.51 15.62 -9.41
CA ASP A 34 -8.44 15.75 -7.96
C ASP A 34 -6.97 15.82 -7.50
N SER A 35 -6.67 16.84 -6.70
CA SER A 35 -5.35 17.06 -6.09
C SER A 35 -5.27 16.56 -4.64
N THR A 36 -6.33 15.91 -4.14
CA THR A 36 -6.37 15.29 -2.83
C THR A 36 -5.27 14.24 -2.71
N PRO A 37 -4.38 14.34 -1.71
CA PRO A 37 -3.28 13.40 -1.54
C PRO A 37 -3.74 11.94 -1.45
N ILE A 38 -3.00 11.04 -2.09
CA ILE A 38 -3.26 9.60 -2.04
C ILE A 38 -2.17 8.91 -1.22
N VAL A 39 -2.56 8.14 -0.19
CA VAL A 39 -1.64 7.30 0.59
C VAL A 39 -1.83 5.84 0.23
N ILE A 40 -0.76 5.22 -0.25
CA ILE A 40 -0.68 3.79 -0.51
C ILE A 40 -0.25 3.08 0.77
N VAL A 41 -1.11 2.23 1.32
CA VAL A 41 -0.79 1.36 2.45
C VAL A 41 -0.32 0.01 1.94
N VAL A 42 0.89 -0.40 2.36
CA VAL A 42 1.48 -1.72 2.08
C VAL A 42 1.42 -2.57 3.36
N PRO A 43 0.49 -3.54 3.45
CA PRO A 43 0.33 -4.37 4.64
C PRO A 43 1.57 -5.23 4.95
N GLY A 44 1.66 -5.70 6.19
CA GLY A 44 2.64 -6.69 6.61
C GLY A 44 2.39 -8.10 6.05
N LEU A 45 3.23 -9.05 6.46
CA LEU A 45 3.10 -10.46 6.08
C LEU A 45 1.72 -11.00 6.48
N THR A 46 1.06 -11.73 5.58
CA THR A 46 -0.24 -12.38 5.83
C THR A 46 -1.35 -11.42 6.30
N SER A 47 -1.25 -10.15 5.90
CA SER A 47 -2.19 -9.08 6.26
C SER A 47 -2.80 -8.46 5.01
N ASP A 48 -3.99 -7.92 5.16
CA ASP A 48 -4.71 -7.20 4.12
C ASP A 48 -5.46 -5.99 4.72
N SER A 49 -6.31 -5.36 3.90
CA SER A 49 -7.19 -4.25 4.26
C SER A 49 -8.11 -4.52 5.45
N THR A 50 -8.39 -5.78 5.78
CA THR A 50 -9.30 -6.12 6.89
C THR A 50 -8.62 -6.12 8.26
N ALA A 51 -7.28 -6.15 8.28
CA ALA A 51 -6.51 -6.16 9.52
C ALA A 51 -6.73 -4.89 10.34
N ALA A 52 -6.92 -5.04 11.66
CA ALA A 52 -7.30 -3.93 12.54
C ALA A 52 -6.35 -2.73 12.47
N TYR A 53 -5.04 -2.95 12.44
CA TYR A 53 -4.06 -1.86 12.35
C TYR A 53 -4.13 -1.14 10.99
N VAL A 54 -4.42 -1.85 9.90
CA VAL A 54 -4.61 -1.26 8.56
C VAL A 54 -5.87 -0.42 8.58
N ARG A 55 -6.99 -0.95 9.07
CA ARG A 55 -8.26 -0.22 9.17
C ARG A 55 -8.14 1.05 10.00
N HIS A 56 -7.43 0.99 11.14
CA HIS A 56 -7.20 2.17 11.97
C HIS A 56 -6.36 3.22 11.25
N LEU A 57 -5.29 2.81 10.57
CA LEU A 57 -4.44 3.72 9.80
C LEU A 57 -5.20 4.37 8.65
N VAL A 58 -5.91 3.55 7.87
CA VAL A 58 -6.74 3.98 6.73
C VAL A 58 -7.80 4.97 7.17
N PHE A 59 -8.59 4.64 8.20
CA PHE A 59 -9.63 5.53 8.72
C PHE A 59 -9.06 6.84 9.26
N SER A 60 -7.95 6.80 10.01
CA SER A 60 -7.35 8.01 10.58
C SER A 60 -6.83 8.96 9.49
N MET A 61 -6.22 8.44 8.43
CA MET A 61 -5.74 9.27 7.32
C MET A 61 -6.91 9.82 6.50
N ALA A 62 -7.93 9.00 6.22
CA ALA A 62 -9.10 9.43 5.47
C ALA A 62 -9.91 10.50 6.20
N SER A 63 -10.06 10.39 7.53
CA SER A 63 -10.72 11.42 8.34
C SER A 63 -9.96 12.76 8.38
N GLU A 64 -8.68 12.76 8.03
CA GLU A 64 -7.85 13.97 7.92
C GLU A 64 -7.82 14.53 6.47
N GLY A 65 -8.69 14.03 5.59
CA GLY A 65 -8.85 14.55 4.23
C GLY A 65 -7.95 13.90 3.18
N TRP A 66 -7.44 12.69 3.41
CA TRP A 66 -6.57 11.99 2.46
C TRP A 66 -7.28 10.81 1.81
N ASN A 67 -7.09 10.60 0.51
CA ASN A 67 -7.54 9.37 -0.13
C ASN A 67 -6.58 8.24 0.24
N VAL A 68 -7.10 7.08 0.65
CA VAL A 68 -6.25 5.98 1.09
C VAL A 68 -6.56 4.73 0.27
N VAL A 69 -5.50 4.08 -0.21
CA VAL A 69 -5.59 2.82 -0.94
C VAL A 69 -4.70 1.77 -0.30
N VAL A 70 -5.26 0.61 -0.01
CA VAL A 70 -4.50 -0.55 0.47
C VAL A 70 -4.09 -1.39 -0.72
N GLY A 71 -2.79 -1.46 -0.99
CA GLY A 71 -2.21 -2.36 -1.99
C GLY A 71 -2.03 -3.75 -1.40
N ASN A 72 -3.04 -4.62 -1.50
CA ASN A 72 -2.97 -5.95 -0.93
C ASN A 72 -1.96 -6.82 -1.68
N HIS A 73 -1.16 -7.61 -0.96
CA HIS A 73 -0.27 -8.57 -1.59
C HIS A 73 -1.06 -9.61 -2.40
N ARG A 74 -0.43 -10.20 -3.43
CA ARG A 74 -1.07 -11.20 -4.30
C ARG A 74 -1.71 -12.33 -3.50
N GLY A 75 -2.97 -12.64 -3.82
CA GLY A 75 -3.76 -13.67 -3.14
C GLY A 75 -4.40 -13.23 -1.82
N LEU A 76 -4.27 -11.96 -1.43
CA LEU A 76 -4.95 -11.35 -0.28
C LEU A 76 -5.95 -10.27 -0.76
N GLY A 77 -6.77 -9.74 0.14
CA GLY A 77 -7.82 -8.78 -0.24
C GLY A 77 -8.99 -9.41 -1.01
N GLY A 78 -9.29 -10.68 -0.73
CA GLY A 78 -10.45 -11.38 -1.31
C GLY A 78 -10.30 -11.87 -2.75
N ILE A 79 -9.10 -11.78 -3.35
CA ILE A 79 -8.83 -12.25 -4.70
C ILE A 79 -7.95 -13.52 -4.72
N SER A 80 -8.19 -14.38 -5.71
CA SER A 80 -7.34 -15.54 -5.98
C SER A 80 -6.01 -15.12 -6.61
N ILE A 81 -4.98 -15.95 -6.44
CA ILE A 81 -3.71 -15.80 -7.15
C ILE A 81 -3.91 -16.14 -8.64
N THR A 82 -3.45 -15.27 -9.53
CA THR A 82 -3.63 -15.40 -10.99
C THR A 82 -2.33 -15.58 -11.77
N SER A 83 -1.20 -15.71 -11.09
CA SER A 83 0.13 -15.88 -11.68
C SER A 83 0.98 -16.85 -10.87
N ASP A 84 2.02 -17.42 -11.46
CA ASP A 84 2.97 -18.30 -10.77
C ASP A 84 3.91 -17.55 -9.79
N CYS A 85 3.85 -16.21 -9.76
CA CYS A 85 4.64 -15.37 -8.88
C CYS A 85 3.86 -14.98 -7.61
N PHE A 86 4.53 -15.14 -6.46
CA PHE A 86 4.06 -14.73 -5.13
C PHE A 86 4.87 -13.52 -4.64
N TYR A 87 4.35 -12.82 -3.62
CA TYR A 87 5.11 -11.78 -2.92
C TYR A 87 6.11 -12.40 -1.94
N ASN A 88 7.19 -11.66 -1.68
CA ASN A 88 8.13 -11.94 -0.59
C ASN A 88 8.73 -10.62 -0.10
N GLY A 89 9.50 -10.64 0.99
CA GLY A 89 10.05 -9.43 1.59
C GLY A 89 10.96 -8.60 0.69
N GLY A 90 11.50 -9.16 -0.39
CA GLY A 90 12.31 -8.46 -1.40
C GLY A 90 11.57 -8.13 -2.70
N TRP A 91 10.29 -8.47 -2.82
CA TRP A 91 9.52 -8.30 -4.07
C TRP A 91 9.00 -6.87 -4.21
N THR A 92 9.60 -6.09 -5.10
CA THR A 92 9.30 -4.66 -5.29
C THR A 92 8.49 -4.36 -6.56
N GLU A 93 8.31 -5.34 -7.45
CA GLU A 93 7.56 -5.13 -8.70
C GLU A 93 6.09 -4.77 -8.45
N ASP A 94 5.46 -5.38 -7.45
CA ASP A 94 4.03 -5.14 -7.17
C ASP A 94 3.77 -3.70 -6.73
N ILE A 95 4.56 -3.20 -5.77
CA ILE A 95 4.44 -1.81 -5.32
C ILE A 95 4.81 -0.82 -6.45
N ARG A 96 5.81 -1.14 -7.28
CA ARG A 96 6.18 -0.32 -8.44
C ARG A 96 5.03 -0.20 -9.42
N GLU A 97 4.36 -1.29 -9.74
CA GLU A 97 3.20 -1.28 -10.65
C GLU A 97 2.02 -0.53 -10.05
N VAL A 98 1.74 -0.67 -8.75
CA VAL A 98 0.69 0.09 -8.05
C VAL A 98 1.00 1.59 -8.07
N VAL A 99 2.21 1.98 -7.69
CA VAL A 99 2.63 3.38 -7.68
C VAL A 99 2.53 3.99 -9.08
N ASN A 100 3.05 3.32 -10.10
CA ASN A 100 2.99 3.81 -11.48
C ASN A 100 1.55 3.91 -11.99
N TYR A 101 0.71 2.92 -11.69
CA TYR A 101 -0.71 2.94 -12.05
C TYR A 101 -1.42 4.15 -11.45
N LEU A 102 -1.22 4.39 -10.15
CA LEU A 102 -1.87 5.51 -9.45
C LEU A 102 -1.32 6.86 -9.91
N HIS A 103 -0.02 6.97 -10.16
CA HIS A 103 0.60 8.21 -10.63
C HIS A 103 0.11 8.59 -12.04
N GLN A 104 -0.08 7.60 -12.91
CA GLN A 104 -0.62 7.83 -14.26
C GLN A 104 -2.11 8.15 -14.22
N LYS A 105 -2.86 7.53 -13.31
CA LYS A 105 -4.30 7.72 -13.21
C LYS A 105 -4.68 9.04 -12.53
N TYR A 106 -3.94 9.46 -11.51
CA TYR A 106 -4.20 10.67 -10.74
C TYR A 106 -2.94 11.55 -10.74
N PRO A 107 -2.62 12.20 -11.89
CA PRO A 107 -1.36 12.92 -12.05
C PRO A 107 -1.23 14.17 -11.17
N GLU A 108 -2.35 14.78 -10.78
CA GLU A 108 -2.37 15.98 -9.94
C GLU A 108 -2.34 15.66 -8.43
N ALA A 109 -2.62 14.41 -8.05
CA ALA A 109 -2.62 13.98 -6.66
C ALA A 109 -1.20 13.62 -6.19
N PRO A 110 -0.67 14.26 -5.13
CA PRO A 110 0.62 13.86 -4.58
C PRO A 110 0.50 12.47 -3.95
N LEU A 111 1.41 11.57 -4.35
CA LEU A 111 1.43 10.19 -3.88
C LEU A 111 2.32 10.04 -2.64
N PHE A 112 1.78 9.39 -1.62
CA PHE A 112 2.50 8.99 -0.43
C PHE A 112 2.42 7.48 -0.23
N ALA A 113 3.35 6.92 0.53
CA ALA A 113 3.35 5.49 0.82
C ALA A 113 3.65 5.21 2.29
N VAL A 114 2.96 4.23 2.87
CA VAL A 114 3.21 3.77 4.23
C VAL A 114 3.29 2.25 4.24
N GLY A 115 4.34 1.71 4.83
CA GLY A 115 4.55 0.28 4.93
C GLY A 115 4.66 -0.15 6.39
N ALA A 116 4.07 -1.30 6.73
CA ALA A 116 4.17 -1.90 8.05
C ALA A 116 4.87 -3.27 8.00
N SER A 117 5.82 -3.52 8.92
CA SER A 117 6.53 -4.79 9.04
C SER A 117 7.13 -5.23 7.69
N LEU A 118 6.75 -6.39 7.14
CA LEU A 118 7.21 -6.84 5.82
C LEU A 118 6.91 -5.82 4.70
N GLY A 119 5.75 -5.18 4.73
CA GLY A 119 5.39 -4.12 3.78
C GLY A 119 6.30 -2.90 3.89
N ALA A 120 6.77 -2.59 5.10
CA ALA A 120 7.78 -1.54 5.33
C ALA A 120 9.13 -1.91 4.71
N ASN A 121 9.54 -3.17 4.79
CA ASN A 121 10.76 -3.66 4.16
C ASN A 121 10.69 -3.57 2.63
N ILE A 122 9.58 -4.01 2.06
CA ILE A 122 9.31 -3.92 0.62
C ILE A 122 9.32 -2.46 0.16
N LEU A 123 8.63 -1.58 0.87
CA LEU A 123 8.57 -0.15 0.56
C LEU A 123 9.96 0.51 0.60
N VAL A 124 10.74 0.28 1.65
CA VAL A 124 12.10 0.87 1.76
C VAL A 124 13.02 0.35 0.65
N LYS A 125 12.95 -0.94 0.32
CA LYS A 125 13.71 -1.50 -0.80
C LYS A 125 13.29 -0.87 -2.13
N TYR A 126 12.00 -0.75 -2.39
CA TYR A 126 11.47 -0.08 -3.59
C TYR A 126 12.00 1.35 -3.72
N LEU A 127 11.90 2.16 -2.65
CA LEU A 127 12.41 3.53 -2.64
C LEU A 127 13.92 3.59 -2.92
N GLY A 128 14.69 2.64 -2.38
CA GLY A 128 16.12 2.51 -2.65
C GLY A 128 16.45 2.11 -4.09
N GLU A 129 15.59 1.34 -4.76
CA GLU A 129 15.75 0.96 -6.17
C GLU A 129 15.38 2.09 -7.13
N GLU A 130 14.31 2.83 -6.85
CA GLU A 130 13.88 3.96 -7.70
C GLU A 130 14.77 5.20 -7.52
N GLY A 131 15.28 5.42 -6.30
CA GLY A 131 16.07 6.60 -5.95
C GLY A 131 15.31 7.90 -6.24
N GLU A 132 15.97 8.85 -6.91
CA GLU A 132 15.39 10.15 -7.27
C GLU A 132 14.27 10.06 -8.33
N ASN A 133 14.09 8.91 -8.97
CA ASN A 133 13.05 8.73 -9.99
C ASN A 133 11.70 8.30 -9.41
N THR A 134 11.60 8.11 -8.09
CA THR A 134 10.32 7.69 -7.48
C THR A 134 9.28 8.81 -7.63
N PRO A 135 8.04 8.50 -8.06
CA PRO A 135 6.95 9.47 -8.08
C PRO A 135 6.32 9.68 -6.69
N VAL A 136 6.78 8.94 -5.67
CA VAL A 136 6.29 9.08 -4.30
C VAL A 136 6.87 10.35 -3.67
N THR A 137 5.99 11.26 -3.27
CA THR A 137 6.33 12.54 -2.62
C THR A 137 6.89 12.33 -1.21
N GLY A 138 6.39 11.34 -0.48
CA GLY A 138 6.87 11.02 0.86
C GLY A 138 6.46 9.63 1.31
N ALA A 139 7.24 9.05 2.22
CA ALA A 139 6.96 7.71 2.71
C ALA A 139 7.26 7.53 4.20
N ALA A 140 6.54 6.62 4.85
CA ALA A 140 6.79 6.19 6.22
C ALA A 140 6.96 4.67 6.34
N SER A 141 7.96 4.27 7.13
CA SER A 141 8.33 2.88 7.37
C SER A 141 8.09 2.53 8.84
N ILE A 142 7.18 1.59 9.10
CA ILE A 142 6.76 1.23 10.45
C ILE A 142 7.26 -0.18 10.77
N CYS A 143 8.14 -0.29 11.77
CA CYS A 143 8.65 -1.57 12.28
C CYS A 143 9.30 -2.46 11.20
N SER A 144 10.08 -1.88 10.29
CA SER A 144 10.70 -2.62 9.18
C SER A 144 11.76 -3.62 9.64
N PRO A 145 11.65 -4.92 9.28
CA PRO A 145 12.71 -5.91 9.48
C PRO A 145 13.77 -5.80 8.37
N TRP A 146 14.43 -4.64 8.30
CA TRP A 146 15.37 -4.25 7.23
C TRP A 146 16.48 -5.28 6.92
N ASP A 147 16.87 -6.09 7.90
CA ASP A 147 17.70 -7.28 7.70
C ASP A 147 16.93 -8.55 8.09
N LEU A 148 16.40 -9.24 7.07
CA LEU A 148 15.60 -10.45 7.24
C LEU A 148 16.43 -11.64 7.75
N LEU A 149 17.73 -11.71 7.44
CA LEU A 149 18.60 -12.79 7.90
C LEU A 149 18.88 -12.64 9.40
N VAL A 150 19.20 -11.43 9.84
CA VAL A 150 19.35 -11.11 11.26
C VAL A 150 18.03 -11.36 11.98
N THR A 151 16.91 -10.86 11.45
CA THR A 151 15.58 -11.07 12.04
C THR A 151 15.26 -12.56 12.21
N SER A 152 15.50 -13.37 11.16
CA SER A 152 15.32 -14.83 11.20
C SER A 152 16.21 -15.49 12.27
N ARG A 153 17.47 -15.07 12.38
CA ARG A 153 18.38 -15.59 13.41
C ARG A 153 17.89 -15.27 14.83
N PHE A 154 17.31 -14.09 15.06
CA PHE A 154 16.82 -13.69 16.39
C PHE A 154 15.46 -14.33 16.73
N ILE A 155 14.53 -14.44 15.78
CA ILE A 155 13.23 -15.08 16.02
C ILE A 155 13.35 -16.59 16.28
N SER A 156 14.39 -17.22 15.74
CA SER A 156 14.67 -18.65 15.92
C SER A 156 15.39 -18.96 17.24
N ARG A 157 15.70 -17.96 18.06
CA ARG A 157 16.35 -18.19 19.36
C ARG A 157 15.33 -18.72 20.36
N THR A 158 15.72 -19.80 21.04
CA THR A 158 15.04 -20.22 22.26
C THR A 158 15.48 -19.33 23.42
N LEU A 159 14.58 -19.02 24.35
CA LEU A 159 14.96 -18.44 25.65
C LEU A 159 15.98 -19.37 26.30
N VAL A 160 17.12 -18.80 26.69
CA VAL A 160 18.15 -19.47 27.50
C VAL A 160 17.78 -19.35 28.97
#